data_AF-A0A933KLW0-F1
#
_entry.id   AF-A0A933KLW0-F1
#
_cell.length_a   1.000
_cell.length_b   1.000
_cell.length_c   1.000
_cell.angle_alpha   90.00
_cell.angle_beta   90.00
_cell.angle_gamma   90.00
#
_symmetry.space_group_name_H-M   'P 1'
#
loop_
_entity.id
_entity.type
_entity.pdbx_description
1 polymer ?
#
loop_
_entity_poly.entity_id
_entity_poly.type
_entity_poly.pdbx_seq_one_letter_code
_entity_poly.pdbx_strand_id
1 'polypeptide(L)'
;MTLPETETLPTAAAQVLARRAPATIGTVEVHRPAQLARTTGAVAATLGAAAMAFPLFAPMWQPLLLACAVFAGIHAGLGAQARARDTLLGFLPAAAVAQWVVPAYPAFGFLIVGALAGWAAGAGVRDGVARVSVVLGVALATLLGNAFISVASSVNLLAGLVPAAVVALAAGALQGALIGLGSLPRHLVLERDPVELLYEESRVMPGAEMRDYLERSMRLYRQVRRCLSDGLRLAREVDADRFLEDLTQLMTATFRLARRWREIELFLEQADAAGTRQRLAATESKLGSLADPFARRQYEQVAESLKRRLEHLDDMVHGRERVIGSLNYYYTTLEEMLLSLMRLKASDAQSTSLELNALAGRVRSLNSEMEMTARAVEELDFAADAQPPALPKS
;
A
#
# COMPACT_ATOMS: atom_id res chain seq x y z
N MET A 1 2.07 -59.03 -6.39
CA MET A 1 1.03 -58.12 -6.91
C MET A 1 0.94 -56.97 -5.92
N THR A 2 1.85 -56.01 -6.08
CA THR A 2 2.11 -54.91 -5.14
C THR A 2 1.86 -53.63 -5.92
N LEU A 3 0.92 -52.81 -5.45
CA LEU A 3 0.53 -51.56 -6.08
C LEU A 3 1.69 -50.56 -6.03
N PRO A 4 1.88 -49.72 -7.07
CA PRO A 4 2.92 -48.71 -7.07
C PRO A 4 2.52 -47.52 -6.19
N GLU A 5 3.52 -47.00 -5.48
CA GLU A 5 3.45 -45.80 -4.66
C GLU A 5 3.02 -44.59 -5.50
N THR A 6 2.00 -43.88 -5.02
CA THR A 6 1.56 -42.60 -5.56
C THR A 6 2.59 -41.52 -5.22
N GLU A 7 3.37 -41.14 -6.22
CA GLU A 7 4.33 -40.05 -6.19
C GLU A 7 3.57 -38.72 -6.05
N THR A 8 3.71 -38.08 -4.88
CA THR A 8 3.10 -36.79 -4.60
C THR A 8 3.80 -35.69 -5.38
N LEU A 9 3.11 -35.12 -6.37
CA LEU A 9 3.52 -33.91 -7.11
C LEU A 9 3.94 -32.76 -6.16
N PRO A 10 5.01 -32.01 -6.47
CA PRO A 10 5.56 -31.01 -5.58
C PRO A 10 4.67 -29.76 -5.50
N THR A 11 4.28 -29.42 -4.28
CA THR A 11 3.44 -28.28 -3.85
C THR A 11 4.03 -26.90 -4.19
N ALA A 12 5.24 -26.85 -4.74
CA ALA A 12 5.96 -25.62 -5.08
C ALA A 12 5.37 -24.87 -6.29
N ALA A 13 4.86 -25.59 -7.31
CA ALA A 13 4.32 -24.95 -8.52
C ALA A 13 2.99 -24.19 -8.24
N ALA A 14 2.20 -24.68 -7.28
CA ALA A 14 0.95 -24.02 -6.87
C ALA A 14 1.19 -22.71 -6.08
N GLN A 15 2.34 -22.57 -5.40
CA GLN A 15 2.66 -21.35 -4.65
C GLN A 15 3.18 -20.21 -5.53
N VAL A 16 3.78 -20.51 -6.68
CA VAL A 16 4.30 -19.49 -7.61
C VAL A 16 3.18 -18.83 -8.42
N LEU A 17 2.14 -19.59 -8.79
CA LEU A 17 1.00 -19.06 -9.55
C LEU A 17 0.05 -18.18 -8.71
N ALA A 18 0.01 -18.34 -7.38
CA ALA A 18 -0.85 -17.52 -6.51
C ALA A 18 -0.35 -16.09 -6.25
N ARG A 19 0.87 -15.72 -6.68
CA ARG A 19 1.47 -14.38 -6.44
C ARG A 19 1.30 -13.36 -7.58
N ARG A 20 0.73 -13.74 -8.73
CA ARG A 20 0.52 -12.83 -9.89
C ARG A 20 -0.86 -12.11 -9.86
N ALA A 21 -1.24 -11.52 -8.73
CA ALA A 21 -2.39 -10.59 -8.71
C ALA A 21 -1.91 -9.18 -9.10
N PRO A 22 -2.45 -8.53 -10.14
CA PRO A 22 -2.04 -7.19 -10.53
C PRO A 22 -2.50 -6.17 -9.48
N ALA A 23 -1.54 -5.44 -8.90
CA ALA A 23 -1.83 -4.30 -8.03
C ALA A 23 -2.50 -3.20 -8.86
N THR A 24 -3.81 -3.02 -8.66
CA THR A 24 -4.56 -1.91 -9.24
C THR A 24 -4.15 -0.61 -8.56
N ILE A 25 -3.39 0.22 -9.27
CA ILE A 25 -3.01 1.56 -8.83
C ILE A 25 -4.26 2.44 -8.99
N GLY A 26 -4.95 2.70 -7.87
CA GLY A 26 -6.08 3.63 -7.83
C GLY A 26 -5.57 5.07 -7.80
N THR A 27 -6.07 5.90 -8.72
CA THR A 27 -5.89 7.36 -8.69
C THR A 27 -6.63 7.92 -7.47
N VAL A 28 -5.91 8.60 -6.58
CA VAL A 28 -6.44 9.20 -5.36
C VAL A 28 -6.82 10.65 -5.64
N GLU A 29 -8.11 10.96 -5.64
CA GLU A 29 -8.59 12.35 -5.62
C GLU A 29 -8.31 12.97 -4.24
N VAL A 30 -7.39 13.93 -4.20
CA VAL A 30 -7.05 14.67 -2.98
C VAL A 30 -8.14 15.71 -2.68
N HIS A 31 -9.15 15.32 -1.91
CA HIS A 31 -10.12 16.27 -1.35
C HIS A 31 -9.50 17.08 -0.20
N ARG A 32 -9.64 18.41 -0.23
CA ARG A 32 -9.09 19.32 0.80
C ARG A 32 -9.65 18.98 2.20
N PRO A 33 -8.81 18.56 3.16
CA PRO A 33 -9.27 18.05 4.47
C PRO A 33 -9.89 19.11 5.38
N ALA A 34 -9.56 20.39 5.18
CA ALA A 34 -9.99 21.48 6.06
C ALA A 34 -11.49 21.84 5.95
N GLN A 35 -12.14 21.59 4.80
CA GLN A 35 -13.56 21.89 4.62
C GLN A 35 -14.47 20.80 5.22
N LEU A 36 -14.04 19.53 5.15
CA LEU A 36 -14.79 18.38 5.69
C LEU A 36 -14.78 18.33 7.23
N ALA A 37 -13.72 18.83 7.88
CA ALA A 37 -13.65 18.88 9.34
C ALA A 37 -14.61 19.91 9.97
N ARG A 38 -14.92 21.01 9.26
CA ARG A 38 -15.83 22.06 9.77
C ARG A 38 -17.30 21.66 9.68
N THR A 39 -17.68 20.90 8.65
CA THR A 39 -19.09 20.48 8.45
C THR A 39 -19.48 19.31 9.37
N THR A 40 -18.56 18.38 9.62
CA THR A 40 -18.78 17.23 10.51
C THR A 40 -18.97 17.63 11.97
N GLY A 41 -18.15 18.57 12.47
CA GLY A 41 -18.27 19.06 13.86
C GLY A 41 -19.55 19.83 14.13
N ALA A 42 -20.02 20.65 13.18
CA ALA A 42 -21.23 21.46 13.35
C ALA A 42 -22.51 20.61 13.41
N VAL A 43 -22.59 19.54 12.63
CA VAL A 43 -23.78 18.67 12.56
C VAL A 43 -23.84 17.69 13.75
N ALA A 44 -22.69 17.21 14.24
CA ALA A 44 -22.65 16.41 15.46
C ALA A 44 -23.10 17.22 16.69
N ALA A 45 -22.75 18.51 16.75
CA ALA A 45 -23.14 19.40 17.84
C ALA A 45 -24.65 19.72 17.86
N THR A 46 -25.27 19.94 16.69
CA THR A 46 -26.71 20.25 16.60
C THR A 46 -27.60 19.04 16.90
N LEU A 47 -27.19 17.83 16.50
CA LEU A 47 -27.96 16.61 16.75
C LEU A 47 -27.78 16.06 18.17
N GLY A 48 -26.63 16.28 18.81
CA GLY A 48 -26.45 16.06 20.24
C GLY A 48 -27.36 16.94 21.11
N ALA A 49 -27.60 18.19 20.69
CA ALA A 49 -28.53 19.08 21.38
C ALA A 49 -30.01 18.66 21.22
N ALA A 50 -30.40 18.15 20.04
CA ALA A 50 -31.77 17.70 19.78
C ALA A 50 -32.15 16.42 20.55
N ALA A 51 -31.22 15.49 20.72
CA ALA A 51 -31.43 14.26 21.49
C ALA A 51 -31.66 14.54 22.99
N MET A 52 -31.12 15.65 23.51
CA MET A 52 -31.19 16.01 24.93
C MET A 52 -32.41 16.87 25.29
N ALA A 53 -33.15 17.40 24.31
CA ALA A 53 -34.39 18.15 24.52
C ALA A 53 -35.59 17.28 24.95
N PHE A 54 -35.38 15.96 25.08
CA PHE A 54 -36.38 14.97 25.51
C PHE A 54 -36.08 14.34 26.90
N PRO A 55 -35.95 15.13 27.99
CA PRO A 55 -35.62 14.60 29.32
C PRO A 55 -36.81 13.90 30.03
N LEU A 56 -37.98 13.81 29.39
CA LEU A 56 -39.21 13.30 30.02
C LEU A 56 -39.37 11.76 29.96
N PHE A 57 -38.49 11.05 29.25
CA PHE A 57 -38.51 9.58 29.21
C PHE A 57 -37.26 9.00 29.91
N ALA A 58 -37.51 8.15 30.90
CA ALA A 58 -36.63 7.42 31.83
C ALA A 58 -35.16 7.12 31.40
N PRO A 59 -34.25 6.83 32.36
CA PRO A 59 -32.84 6.42 32.13
C PRO A 59 -32.65 5.27 31.11
N MET A 60 -33.73 4.56 30.80
CA MET A 60 -33.80 3.54 29.75
C MET A 60 -33.56 4.08 28.32
N TRP A 61 -33.75 5.38 28.04
CA TRP A 61 -33.69 5.96 26.69
C TRP A 61 -32.40 6.75 26.39
N GLN A 62 -31.62 7.12 27.43
CA GLN A 62 -30.30 7.75 27.27
C GLN A 62 -29.37 7.06 26.26
N PRO A 63 -29.29 5.72 26.19
CA PRO A 63 -28.39 5.09 25.23
C PRO A 63 -28.88 5.10 23.78
N LEU A 64 -30.20 5.09 23.57
CA LEU A 64 -30.78 5.26 22.23
C LEU A 64 -30.43 6.64 21.68
N LEU A 65 -30.48 7.66 22.55
CA LEU A 65 -30.14 9.04 22.22
C LEU A 65 -28.64 9.21 21.95
N LEU A 66 -27.78 8.54 22.73
CA LEU A 66 -26.33 8.50 22.49
C LEU A 66 -26.02 7.83 21.14
N ALA A 67 -26.68 6.71 20.84
CA ALA A 67 -26.56 6.02 19.56
C ALA A 67 -26.98 6.91 18.39
N CYS A 68 -28.10 7.63 18.50
CA CYS A 68 -28.56 8.58 17.50
C CYS A 68 -27.58 9.76 17.30
N ALA A 69 -26.98 10.28 18.36
CA ALA A 69 -26.01 11.39 18.29
C ALA A 69 -24.68 10.96 17.64
N VAL A 70 -24.16 9.77 18.00
CA VAL A 70 -22.98 9.17 17.34
C VAL A 70 -23.26 8.95 15.86
N PHE A 71 -24.45 8.48 15.53
CA PHE A 71 -24.88 8.19 14.18
C PHE A 71 -25.01 9.44 13.29
N ALA A 72 -25.60 10.50 13.85
CA ALA A 72 -25.66 11.83 13.26
C ALA A 72 -24.28 12.39 12.88
N GLY A 73 -23.29 12.23 13.77
CA GLY A 73 -21.91 12.64 13.49
C GLY A 73 -21.25 11.83 12.38
N ILE A 74 -21.54 10.52 12.30
CA ILE A 74 -21.02 9.63 11.25
C ILE A 74 -21.62 10.00 9.87
N HIS A 75 -22.92 10.33 9.82
CA HIS A 75 -23.61 10.72 8.58
C HIS A 75 -23.21 12.07 8.02
N ALA A 76 -22.92 13.05 8.88
CA ALA A 76 -22.44 14.36 8.45
C ALA A 76 -21.13 14.29 7.64
N GLY A 77 -20.36 13.22 7.81
CA GLY A 77 -19.08 13.02 7.13
C GLY A 77 -19.12 12.09 5.92
N LEU A 78 -20.25 11.43 5.64
CA LEU A 78 -20.39 10.45 4.58
C LEU A 78 -21.36 10.99 3.53
N GLY A 79 -20.84 11.58 2.44
CA GLY A 79 -21.62 11.93 1.24
C GLY A 79 -22.20 10.73 0.48
N ALA A 80 -22.42 9.60 1.15
CA ALA A 80 -22.86 8.33 0.57
C ALA A 80 -24.14 7.84 1.27
N GLN A 81 -25.26 8.40 0.85
CA GLN A 81 -26.61 8.23 1.43
C GLN A 81 -27.14 6.78 1.37
N ALA A 82 -26.59 5.92 0.49
CA ALA A 82 -27.07 4.55 0.28
C ALA A 82 -26.48 3.51 1.27
N ARG A 83 -25.17 3.55 1.54
CA ARG A 83 -24.51 2.61 2.50
C ARG A 83 -24.78 2.95 3.96
N ALA A 84 -25.15 4.20 4.19
CA ALA A 84 -25.60 4.76 5.45
C ALA A 84 -26.82 4.02 6.04
N ARG A 85 -27.78 3.64 5.18
CA ARG A 85 -29.03 3.02 5.61
C ARG A 85 -28.85 1.58 6.10
N ASP A 86 -28.00 0.80 5.42
CA ASP A 86 -27.79 -0.62 5.76
C ASP A 86 -26.95 -0.78 7.04
N THR A 87 -26.03 0.15 7.29
CA THR A 87 -25.29 0.21 8.56
C THR A 87 -26.17 0.66 9.74
N LEU A 88 -27.19 1.50 9.48
CA LEU A 88 -28.18 1.98 10.45
C LEU A 88 -29.03 0.83 11.02
N LEU A 89 -29.54 -0.03 10.13
CA LEU A 89 -30.43 -1.15 10.48
C LEU A 89 -29.74 -2.23 11.33
N GLY A 90 -28.42 -2.41 11.20
CA GLY A 90 -27.66 -3.35 12.01
C GLY A 90 -27.16 -2.79 13.35
N PHE A 91 -26.85 -1.49 13.43
CA PHE A 91 -26.18 -0.89 14.59
C PHE A 91 -27.12 -0.65 15.78
N LEU A 92 -28.34 -0.15 15.52
CA LEU A 92 -29.34 0.14 16.55
C LEU A 92 -29.68 -1.07 17.44
N PRO A 93 -30.00 -2.27 16.89
CA PRO A 93 -30.29 -3.44 17.72
C PRO A 93 -29.03 -3.95 18.44
N ALA A 94 -27.85 -3.88 17.82
CA ALA A 94 -26.61 -4.35 18.42
C ALA A 94 -26.17 -3.48 19.63
N ALA A 95 -26.30 -2.16 19.53
CA ALA A 95 -26.00 -1.24 20.62
C ALA A 95 -26.98 -1.39 21.79
N ALA A 96 -28.28 -1.56 21.49
CA ALA A 96 -29.30 -1.82 22.50
C ALA A 96 -29.04 -3.15 23.25
N VAL A 97 -28.68 -4.22 22.53
CA VAL A 97 -28.38 -5.52 23.12
C VAL A 97 -27.07 -5.49 23.92
N ALA A 98 -26.01 -4.84 23.42
CA ALA A 98 -24.73 -4.77 24.12
C ALA A 98 -24.83 -4.11 25.50
N GLN A 99 -25.71 -3.10 25.64
CA GLN A 99 -25.92 -2.43 26.92
C GLN A 99 -26.83 -3.22 27.87
N TRP A 100 -27.77 -3.99 27.34
CA TRP A 100 -28.63 -4.87 28.14
C TRP A 100 -27.89 -6.12 28.64
N VAL A 101 -26.93 -6.63 27.89
CA VAL A 101 -26.23 -7.89 28.18
C VAL A 101 -25.02 -7.70 29.09
N VAL A 102 -24.45 -6.49 29.20
CA VAL A 102 -23.24 -6.23 30.02
C VAL A 102 -23.46 -5.19 31.16
N PRO A 103 -24.49 -5.33 32.01
CA PRO A 103 -24.69 -4.40 33.14
C PRO A 103 -23.59 -4.54 34.21
N ALA A 104 -22.93 -5.71 34.29
CA ALA A 104 -21.87 -5.96 35.27
C ALA A 104 -20.57 -5.20 34.96
N TYR A 105 -20.34 -4.77 33.72
CA TYR A 105 -19.11 -4.10 33.31
C TYR A 105 -19.38 -2.97 32.31
N PRO A 106 -19.81 -1.78 32.76
CA PRO A 106 -20.17 -0.67 31.88
C PRO A 106 -19.03 -0.29 30.92
N ALA A 107 -17.77 -0.38 31.36
CA ALA A 107 -16.60 -0.13 30.52
C ALA A 107 -16.56 -0.99 29.24
N PHE A 108 -16.94 -2.27 29.32
CA PHE A 108 -16.99 -3.16 28.15
C PHE A 108 -18.13 -2.79 27.21
N GLY A 109 -19.29 -2.39 27.74
CA GLY A 109 -20.41 -1.89 26.93
C GLY A 109 -19.99 -0.68 26.08
N PHE A 110 -19.33 0.31 26.68
CA PHE A 110 -18.86 1.49 25.96
C PHE A 110 -17.75 1.18 24.95
N LEU A 111 -16.87 0.23 25.26
CA LEU A 111 -15.87 -0.24 24.29
C LEU A 111 -16.52 -0.91 23.07
N ILE A 112 -17.54 -1.75 23.28
CA ILE A 112 -18.26 -2.40 22.18
C ILE A 112 -19.00 -1.37 21.33
N VAL A 113 -19.73 -0.44 21.96
CA VAL A 113 -20.45 0.64 21.24
C VAL A 113 -19.47 1.51 20.45
N GLY A 114 -18.36 1.91 21.07
CA GLY A 114 -17.32 2.68 20.41
C GLY A 114 -16.61 1.91 19.29
N ALA A 115 -16.37 0.61 19.46
CA ALA A 115 -15.77 -0.24 18.42
C ALA A 115 -16.71 -0.41 17.21
N LEU A 116 -18.00 -0.64 17.45
CA LEU A 116 -19.01 -0.70 16.39
C LEU A 116 -19.13 0.66 15.67
N ALA A 117 -19.10 1.76 16.42
CA ALA A 117 -19.19 3.11 15.86
C ALA A 117 -17.96 3.44 15.01
N GLY A 118 -16.77 3.09 15.50
CA GLY A 118 -15.52 3.19 14.76
C GLY A 118 -15.48 2.27 13.53
N TRP A 119 -16.10 1.09 13.60
CA TRP A 119 -16.20 0.17 12.45
C TRP A 119 -17.10 0.73 11.34
N ALA A 120 -18.21 1.36 11.73
CA ALA A 120 -19.09 2.10 10.82
C ALA A 120 -18.40 3.34 10.23
N ALA A 121 -17.72 4.13 11.07
CA ALA A 121 -16.95 5.29 10.63
C ALA A 121 -15.78 4.91 9.69
N GLY A 122 -15.19 3.74 9.89
CA GLY A 122 -14.13 3.16 9.09
C GLY A 122 -14.58 2.39 7.85
N ALA A 123 -15.89 2.26 7.58
CA ALA A 123 -16.40 1.46 6.46
C ALA A 123 -15.98 1.97 5.06
N GLY A 124 -15.52 3.23 4.96
CA GLY A 124 -14.95 3.81 3.74
C GLY A 124 -13.42 3.68 3.61
N VAL A 125 -12.74 3.22 4.65
CA VAL A 125 -11.28 3.13 4.69
C VAL A 125 -10.85 1.77 4.09
N ARG A 126 -10.13 1.81 2.96
CA ARG A 126 -9.66 0.59 2.26
C ARG A 126 -8.47 -0.08 2.96
N ASP A 127 -7.62 0.72 3.62
CA ASP A 127 -6.50 0.18 4.38
C ASP A 127 -6.98 -0.44 5.69
N GLY A 128 -6.70 -1.73 5.87
CA GLY A 128 -7.09 -2.49 7.06
C GLY A 128 -6.48 -1.91 8.33
N VAL A 129 -5.23 -1.41 8.28
CA VAL A 129 -4.56 -0.85 9.45
C VAL A 129 -5.20 0.48 9.87
N ALA A 130 -5.46 1.36 8.90
CA ALA A 130 -6.17 2.61 9.15
C ALA A 130 -7.61 2.37 9.65
N ARG A 131 -8.29 1.32 9.16
CA ARG A 131 -9.60 0.94 9.69
C ARG A 131 -9.54 0.51 11.15
N VAL A 132 -8.55 -0.32 11.51
CA VAL A 132 -8.33 -0.76 12.89
C VAL A 132 -7.98 0.42 13.80
N SER A 133 -7.16 1.37 13.35
CA SER A 133 -6.80 2.55 14.14
C SER A 133 -8.01 3.47 14.40
N VAL A 134 -8.91 3.62 13.43
CA VAL A 134 -10.18 4.36 13.60
C VAL A 134 -11.10 3.64 14.59
N VAL A 135 -11.25 2.32 14.48
CA VAL A 135 -12.04 1.50 15.41
C VAL A 135 -11.51 1.67 16.83
N LEU A 136 -10.20 1.50 17.02
CA LEU A 136 -9.57 1.58 18.33
C LEU A 136 -9.63 3.00 18.89
N GLY A 137 -9.38 4.02 18.05
CA GLY A 137 -9.44 5.43 18.42
C GLY A 137 -10.82 5.85 18.90
N VAL A 138 -11.88 5.48 18.17
CA VAL A 138 -13.27 5.78 18.56
C VAL A 138 -13.68 4.97 19.80
N ALA A 139 -13.27 3.71 19.92
CA ALA A 139 -13.54 2.89 21.10
C ALA A 139 -12.91 3.48 22.38
N LEU A 140 -11.63 3.84 22.32
CA LEU A 140 -10.92 4.47 23.43
C LEU A 140 -11.48 5.85 23.77
N ALA A 141 -11.77 6.68 22.77
CA ALA A 141 -12.40 7.98 22.98
C ALA A 141 -13.77 7.85 23.65
N THR A 142 -14.55 6.83 23.27
CA THR A 142 -15.86 6.56 23.85
C THR A 142 -15.73 6.16 25.32
N LEU A 143 -14.79 5.27 25.62
CA LEU A 143 -14.50 4.82 26.99
C LEU A 143 -14.02 5.96 27.88
N LEU A 144 -13.04 6.74 27.43
CA LEU A 144 -12.47 7.86 28.18
C LEU A 144 -13.49 8.97 28.43
N GLY A 145 -14.28 9.32 27.42
CA GLY A 145 -15.33 10.32 27.56
C GLY A 145 -16.40 9.89 28.58
N ASN A 146 -16.80 8.62 28.57
CA ASN A 146 -17.73 8.12 29.58
C ASN A 146 -17.11 8.08 30.98
N ALA A 147 -15.86 7.66 31.12
CA ALA A 147 -15.16 7.68 32.41
C ALA A 147 -15.08 9.12 32.96
N PHE A 148 -14.77 10.09 32.11
CA PHE A 148 -14.75 11.51 32.48
C PHE A 148 -16.13 12.01 32.93
N ILE A 149 -17.20 11.70 32.19
CA ILE A 149 -18.57 12.08 32.55
C ILE A 149 -18.99 11.44 33.88
N SER A 150 -18.63 10.17 34.11
CA SER A 150 -18.92 9.45 35.35
C SER A 150 -18.18 10.03 36.57
N VAL A 151 -16.97 10.53 36.38
CA VAL A 151 -16.23 11.23 37.44
C VAL A 151 -16.82 12.63 37.65
N ALA A 152 -17.10 13.37 36.58
CA ALA A 152 -17.69 14.71 36.69
C ALA A 152 -19.06 14.70 37.39
N SER A 153 -19.87 13.66 37.18
CA SER A 153 -21.16 13.50 37.86
C SER A 153 -21.02 13.13 39.33
N SER A 154 -19.99 12.37 39.72
CA SER A 154 -19.79 11.95 41.11
C SER A 154 -19.31 13.08 42.03
N VAL A 155 -18.58 14.06 41.50
CA VAL A 155 -18.10 15.21 42.29
C VAL A 155 -19.20 16.27 42.49
N ASN A 156 -20.36 16.12 41.83
CA ASN A 156 -21.56 16.96 42.01
C ASN A 156 -21.33 18.49 41.90
N LEU A 157 -20.20 18.93 41.33
CA LEU A 157 -19.73 20.33 41.33
C LEU A 157 -20.69 21.29 40.63
N LEU A 158 -21.56 20.77 39.76
CA LEU A 158 -22.49 21.56 38.93
C LEU A 158 -23.96 21.37 39.30
N ALA A 159 -24.29 20.42 40.17
CA ALA A 159 -25.67 19.97 40.40
C ALA A 159 -26.58 21.01 41.10
N GLY A 160 -26.01 22.06 41.69
CA GLY A 160 -26.77 23.16 42.30
C GLY A 160 -26.81 24.46 41.48
N LEU A 161 -25.92 24.61 40.50
CA LEU A 161 -25.71 25.89 39.79
C LEU A 161 -26.16 25.85 38.33
N VAL A 162 -26.17 24.66 37.72
CA VAL A 162 -26.41 24.51 36.28
C VAL A 162 -27.61 23.56 36.06
N PRO A 163 -28.61 23.95 35.26
CA PRO A 163 -29.71 23.07 34.92
C PRO A 163 -29.22 21.74 34.32
N ALA A 164 -29.82 20.62 34.71
CA ALA A 164 -29.41 19.29 34.27
C ALA A 164 -29.33 19.14 32.73
N ALA A 165 -30.19 19.86 31.99
CA ALA A 165 -30.16 19.90 30.53
C ALA A 165 -28.84 20.48 29.98
N VAL A 166 -28.28 21.51 30.62
CA VAL A 166 -27.03 22.15 30.18
C VAL A 166 -25.84 21.22 30.47
N VAL A 167 -25.85 20.53 31.62
CA VAL A 167 -24.82 19.52 31.95
C VAL A 167 -24.85 18.37 30.95
N ALA A 168 -26.05 17.87 30.61
CA ALA A 168 -26.21 16.79 29.63
C ALA A 168 -25.76 17.22 28.22
N LEU A 169 -26.07 18.45 27.81
CA LEU A 169 -25.62 19.02 26.54
C LEU A 169 -24.09 19.17 26.50
N ALA A 170 -23.48 19.67 27.57
CA ALA A 170 -22.02 19.78 27.66
C ALA A 170 -21.32 18.41 27.63
N ALA A 171 -21.87 17.42 28.33
CA ALA A 171 -21.37 16.04 28.31
C ALA A 171 -21.50 15.41 26.91
N GLY A 172 -22.63 15.59 26.24
CA GLY A 172 -22.84 15.12 24.87
C GLY A 172 -21.91 15.80 23.86
N ALA A 173 -21.71 17.12 23.99
CA ALA A 173 -20.79 17.87 23.14
C ALA A 173 -19.33 17.41 23.33
N LEU A 174 -18.90 17.21 24.58
CA LEU A 174 -17.58 16.69 24.90
C LEU A 174 -17.39 15.27 24.35
N GLN A 175 -18.38 14.40 24.53
CA GLN A 175 -18.35 13.04 23.99
C GLN A 175 -18.26 13.05 22.46
N GLY A 176 -19.07 13.88 21.80
CA GLY A 176 -19.03 14.05 20.34
C GLY A 176 -17.68 14.58 19.86
N ALA A 177 -17.08 15.53 20.58
CA ALA A 177 -15.75 16.04 20.28
C ALA A 177 -14.66 14.97 20.44
N LEU A 178 -14.71 14.16 21.50
CA LEU A 178 -13.77 13.05 21.72
C LEU A 178 -13.90 11.98 20.64
N ILE A 179 -15.11 11.60 20.27
CA ILE A 179 -15.36 10.66 19.16
C ILE A 179 -14.87 11.25 17.83
N GLY A 180 -15.10 12.54 17.59
CA GLY A 180 -14.57 13.28 16.45
C GLY A 180 -13.03 13.26 16.42
N LEU A 181 -12.38 13.46 17.56
CA LEU A 181 -10.93 13.37 17.72
C LEU A 181 -10.43 11.95 17.47
N GLY A 182 -11.13 10.94 18.00
CA GLY A 182 -10.86 9.51 17.76
C GLY A 182 -11.01 9.10 16.30
N SER A 183 -11.74 9.89 15.49
CA SER A 183 -11.87 9.71 14.05
C SER A 183 -10.78 10.41 13.23
N LEU A 184 -9.94 11.27 13.85
CA LEU A 184 -8.84 11.95 13.17
C LEU A 184 -7.88 11.01 12.42
N PRO A 185 -7.56 9.80 12.90
CA PRO A 185 -6.72 8.87 12.14
C PRO A 185 -7.26 8.57 10.73
N ARG A 186 -8.57 8.70 10.47
CA ARG A 186 -9.14 8.54 9.13
C ARG A 186 -8.78 9.67 8.17
N HIS A 187 -8.47 10.85 8.73
CA HIS A 187 -8.13 12.07 8.00
C HIS A 187 -6.63 12.33 7.98
N LEU A 188 -5.90 11.76 8.94
CA LEU A 188 -4.47 11.57 8.87
C LEU A 188 -4.21 10.42 7.90
N VAL A 189 -4.43 10.68 6.61
CA VAL A 189 -3.78 9.89 5.57
C VAL A 189 -2.30 10.17 5.76
N LEU A 190 -1.64 9.33 6.55
CA LEU A 190 -0.20 9.20 6.46
C LEU A 190 0.01 8.64 5.07
N GLU A 191 0.17 9.54 4.10
CA GLU A 191 0.51 9.19 2.74
C GLU A 191 1.91 8.61 2.82
N ARG A 192 1.95 7.29 3.04
CA ARG A 192 3.17 6.53 2.97
C ARG A 192 3.62 6.65 1.54
N ASP A 193 4.82 7.19 1.40
CA ASP A 193 5.47 7.32 0.12
C ASP A 193 5.50 5.94 -0.56
N PRO A 194 4.90 5.79 -1.75
CA PRO A 194 4.86 4.50 -2.45
C PRO A 194 6.26 3.95 -2.70
N VAL A 195 7.26 4.82 -2.86
CA VAL A 195 8.66 4.43 -3.05
C VAL A 195 9.24 3.80 -1.79
N GLU A 196 8.89 4.32 -0.62
CA GLU A 196 9.36 3.79 0.67
C GLU A 196 8.75 2.41 0.94
N LEU A 197 7.49 2.18 0.58
CA LEU A 197 6.85 0.86 0.65
C LEU A 197 7.57 -0.16 -0.26
N LEU A 198 7.84 0.20 -1.51
CA LEU A 198 8.56 -0.67 -2.45
C LEU A 198 10.00 -0.92 -2.00
N TYR A 199 10.64 0.07 -1.36
CA TYR A 199 11.95 -0.11 -0.74
C TYR A 199 11.88 -1.13 0.39
N GLU A 200 10.92 -1.02 1.32
CA GLU A 200 10.74 -1.99 2.40
C GLU A 200 10.51 -3.41 1.89
N GLU A 201 9.70 -3.58 0.84
CA GLU A 201 9.49 -4.87 0.18
C GLU A 201 10.77 -5.43 -0.45
N SER A 202 11.57 -4.57 -1.10
CA SER A 202 12.80 -4.96 -1.79
C SER A 202 14.00 -5.17 -0.84
N ARG A 203 13.97 -4.66 0.39
CA ARG A 203 15.05 -4.91 1.40
C ARG A 203 15.24 -6.39 1.72
N VAL A 204 14.19 -7.20 1.57
CA VAL A 204 14.23 -8.65 1.82
C VAL A 204 14.88 -9.40 0.65
N MET A 205 15.15 -8.74 -0.48
CA MET A 205 15.77 -9.40 -1.64
C MET A 205 17.18 -9.91 -1.32
N PRO A 206 17.52 -11.17 -1.70
CA PRO A 206 18.88 -11.67 -1.69
C PRO A 206 19.72 -10.94 -2.74
N GLY A 207 21.01 -10.73 -2.46
CA GLY A 207 21.93 -9.99 -3.33
C GLY A 207 22.48 -8.74 -2.64
N ALA A 208 23.75 -8.78 -2.22
CA ALA A 208 24.38 -7.67 -1.48
C ALA A 208 24.56 -6.42 -2.36
N GLU A 209 24.97 -6.61 -3.61
CA GLU A 209 25.21 -5.51 -4.55
C GLU A 209 23.93 -4.75 -4.87
N MET A 210 22.87 -5.44 -5.28
CA MET A 210 21.58 -4.81 -5.60
C MET A 210 20.99 -4.07 -4.39
N ARG A 211 21.11 -4.65 -3.20
CA ARG A 211 20.66 -4.00 -1.96
C ARG A 211 21.41 -2.70 -1.68
N ASP A 212 22.73 -2.69 -1.85
CA ASP A 212 23.56 -1.49 -1.70
C ASP A 212 23.16 -0.41 -2.73
N TYR A 213 22.93 -0.80 -3.99
CA TYR A 213 22.42 0.12 -5.01
C TYR A 213 21.06 0.72 -4.63
N LEU A 214 20.08 -0.11 -4.27
CA LEU A 214 18.75 0.37 -3.88
C LEU A 214 18.80 1.26 -2.63
N GLU A 215 19.65 0.95 -1.66
CA GLU A 215 19.85 1.77 -0.47
C GLU A 215 20.49 3.13 -0.80
N ARG A 216 21.50 3.16 -1.68
CA ARG A 216 22.10 4.41 -2.14
C ARG A 216 21.10 5.26 -2.93
N SER A 217 20.38 4.67 -3.89
CA SER A 217 19.32 5.35 -4.64
C SER A 217 18.24 5.89 -3.72
N MET A 218 17.83 5.13 -2.70
CA MET A 218 16.82 5.58 -1.74
C MET A 218 17.33 6.74 -0.86
N ARG A 219 18.61 6.72 -0.46
CA ARG A 219 19.23 7.86 0.23
C ARG A 219 19.20 9.12 -0.61
N LEU A 220 19.54 9.03 -1.91
CA LEU A 220 19.47 10.16 -2.84
C LEU A 220 18.06 10.67 -3.02
N TYR A 221 17.09 9.77 -3.23
CA TYR A 221 15.67 10.13 -3.32
C TYR A 221 15.19 10.91 -2.09
N ARG A 222 15.47 10.42 -0.87
CA ARG A 222 15.12 11.12 0.37
C ARG A 222 15.86 12.46 0.53
N GLN A 223 17.09 12.58 0.01
CA GLN A 223 17.82 13.85 0.00
C GLN A 223 17.18 14.85 -0.95
N VAL A 224 16.85 14.43 -2.19
CA VAL A 224 16.15 15.26 -3.17
C VAL A 224 14.81 15.74 -2.60
N ARG A 225 14.01 14.84 -2.03
CA ARG A 225 12.72 15.17 -1.43
C ARG A 225 12.84 16.20 -0.29
N ARG A 226 13.86 16.06 0.58
CA ARG A 226 14.16 17.04 1.63
C ARG A 226 14.63 18.38 1.07
N CYS A 227 15.48 18.38 0.05
CA CYS A 227 15.92 19.61 -0.61
C CYS A 227 14.72 20.39 -1.19
N LEU A 228 13.76 19.68 -1.78
CA LEU A 228 12.54 20.27 -2.33
C LEU A 228 11.61 20.77 -1.22
N SER A 229 11.41 20.01 -0.12
CA SER A 229 10.56 20.45 0.99
C SER A 229 11.10 21.67 1.74
N ASP A 230 12.42 21.73 1.92
CA ASP A 230 13.07 22.73 2.77
C ASP A 230 13.42 24.00 2.00
N GLY A 231 13.83 23.87 0.73
CA GLY A 231 14.37 24.97 -0.06
C GLY A 231 13.36 25.67 -0.96
N LEU A 232 12.33 24.96 -1.44
CA LEU A 232 11.48 25.42 -2.54
C LEU A 232 10.07 25.85 -2.12
N ARG A 233 9.81 26.04 -0.82
CA ARG A 233 8.58 26.71 -0.35
C ARG A 233 8.33 28.09 -0.99
N LEU A 234 9.35 28.72 -1.58
CA LEU A 234 9.25 29.99 -2.31
C LEU A 234 9.07 29.85 -3.83
N ALA A 235 9.41 28.71 -4.43
CA ALA A 235 9.10 28.44 -5.83
C ALA A 235 7.66 27.89 -5.92
N ARG A 236 6.91 28.24 -6.97
CA ARG A 236 5.50 27.87 -7.13
C ARG A 236 5.28 26.38 -6.83
N GLU A 237 4.49 26.09 -5.80
CA GLU A 237 4.19 24.73 -5.29
C GLU A 237 3.91 23.72 -6.42
N VAL A 238 3.22 24.16 -7.47
CA VAL A 238 2.81 23.34 -8.63
C VAL A 238 3.97 22.68 -9.38
N ASP A 239 5.12 23.35 -9.55
CA ASP A 239 6.22 22.78 -10.34
C ASP A 239 7.03 21.76 -9.51
N ALA A 240 7.18 22.01 -8.21
CA ALA A 240 7.85 21.10 -7.29
C ALA A 240 7.06 19.80 -7.09
N ASP A 241 5.73 19.89 -6.97
CA ASP A 241 4.85 18.72 -6.82
C ASP A 241 4.92 17.82 -8.06
N ARG A 242 4.89 18.40 -9.26
CA ARG A 242 5.05 17.64 -10.51
C ARG A 242 6.40 16.96 -10.62
N PHE A 243 7.47 17.66 -10.26
CA PHE A 243 8.81 17.07 -10.25
C PHE A 243 8.91 15.90 -9.24
N LEU A 244 8.31 16.05 -8.07
CA LEU A 244 8.23 14.97 -7.08
C LEU A 244 7.43 13.78 -7.60
N GLU A 245 6.32 14.00 -8.31
CA GLU A 245 5.55 12.95 -8.94
C GLU A 245 6.38 12.19 -9.99
N ASP A 246 7.04 12.92 -10.91
CA ASP A 246 7.92 12.34 -11.93
C ASP A 246 9.07 11.53 -11.29
N LEU A 247 9.69 12.06 -10.24
CA LEU A 247 10.76 11.39 -9.50
C LEU A 247 10.26 10.12 -8.78
N THR A 248 9.05 10.17 -8.23
CA THR A 248 8.40 9.03 -7.56
C THR A 248 8.10 7.92 -8.58
N GLN A 249 7.65 8.28 -9.79
CA GLN A 249 7.45 7.32 -10.88
C GLN A 249 8.77 6.69 -11.31
N LEU A 250 9.84 7.49 -11.50
CA LEU A 250 11.17 7.01 -11.83
C LEU A 250 11.66 5.99 -10.78
N MET A 251 11.63 6.35 -9.49
CA MET A 251 12.06 5.45 -8.43
C MET A 251 11.21 4.17 -8.36
N THR A 252 9.89 4.28 -8.55
CA THR A 252 8.99 3.13 -8.60
C THR A 252 9.38 2.17 -9.72
N ALA A 253 9.68 2.69 -10.92
CA ALA A 253 10.12 1.87 -12.03
C ALA A 253 11.53 1.29 -11.81
N THR A 254 12.45 1.99 -11.11
CA THR A 254 13.74 1.45 -10.69
C THR A 254 13.57 0.24 -9.76
N PHE A 255 12.69 0.31 -8.76
CA PHE A 255 12.40 -0.83 -7.88
C PHE A 255 11.77 -2.01 -8.61
N ARG A 256 10.88 -1.76 -9.58
CA ARG A 256 10.32 -2.82 -10.43
C ARG A 256 11.39 -3.48 -11.29
N LEU A 257 12.31 -2.69 -11.85
CA LEU A 257 13.41 -3.21 -12.65
C LEU A 257 14.37 -4.06 -11.80
N ALA A 258 14.71 -3.61 -10.59
CA ALA A 258 15.52 -4.37 -9.64
C ALA A 258 14.85 -5.70 -9.24
N ARG A 259 13.52 -5.71 -9.09
CA ARG A 259 12.77 -6.94 -8.84
C ARG A 259 12.88 -7.93 -9.99
N ARG A 260 12.67 -7.47 -11.24
CA ARG A 260 12.80 -8.30 -12.44
C ARG A 260 14.22 -8.86 -12.59
N TRP A 261 15.23 -8.04 -12.29
CA TRP A 261 16.61 -8.49 -12.24
C TRP A 261 16.81 -9.65 -11.29
N ARG A 262 16.23 -9.58 -10.08
CA ARG A 262 16.34 -10.68 -9.11
C ARG A 262 15.64 -11.95 -9.58
N GLU A 263 14.51 -11.82 -10.29
CA GLU A 263 13.81 -12.95 -10.89
C GLU A 263 14.70 -13.65 -11.95
N ILE A 264 15.39 -12.87 -12.80
CA ILE A 264 16.36 -13.38 -13.78
C ILE A 264 17.57 -14.04 -13.08
N GLU A 265 18.10 -13.42 -12.04
CA GLU A 265 19.25 -13.95 -11.31
C GLU A 265 18.92 -15.28 -10.63
N LEU A 266 17.74 -15.38 -9.98
CA LEU A 266 17.25 -16.63 -9.40
C LEU A 266 17.07 -17.73 -10.46
N PHE A 267 16.55 -17.37 -11.64
CA PHE A 267 16.41 -18.32 -12.74
C PHE A 267 17.77 -18.81 -13.24
N LEU A 268 18.73 -17.91 -13.43
CA LEU A 268 20.09 -18.23 -13.84
C LEU A 268 20.85 -19.07 -12.79
N GLU A 269 20.65 -18.81 -11.50
CA GLU A 269 21.20 -19.60 -10.39
C GLU A 269 20.66 -21.05 -10.41
N GLN A 270 19.38 -21.22 -10.77
CA GLN A 270 18.73 -22.53 -10.87
C GLN A 270 19.02 -23.23 -12.20
N ALA A 271 19.38 -22.48 -13.25
CA ALA A 271 19.66 -23.01 -14.56
C ALA A 271 21.03 -23.72 -14.60
N ASP A 272 21.01 -25.04 -14.77
CA ASP A 272 22.22 -25.82 -14.98
C ASP A 272 22.75 -25.68 -16.43
N ALA A 273 23.35 -24.51 -16.72
CA ALA A 273 23.96 -24.24 -18.02
C ALA A 273 25.07 -25.23 -18.36
N ALA A 274 25.89 -25.60 -17.36
CA ALA A 274 26.98 -26.55 -17.53
C ALA A 274 26.48 -27.96 -17.88
N GLY A 275 25.48 -28.47 -17.16
CA GLY A 275 24.87 -29.75 -17.48
C GLY A 275 24.09 -29.73 -18.79
N THR A 276 23.50 -28.60 -19.18
CA THR A 276 22.88 -28.44 -20.51
C THR A 276 23.92 -28.56 -21.62
N ARG A 277 25.10 -27.92 -21.47
CA ARG A 277 26.23 -28.07 -22.41
C ARG A 277 26.75 -29.50 -22.45
N GLN A 278 26.89 -30.15 -21.30
CA GLN A 278 27.31 -31.55 -21.23
C GLN A 278 26.32 -32.49 -21.94
N ARG A 279 25.01 -32.29 -21.74
CA ARG A 279 23.95 -33.04 -22.43
C ARG A 279 23.97 -32.80 -23.93
N LEU A 280 24.23 -31.57 -24.37
CA LEU A 280 24.38 -31.27 -25.79
C LEU A 280 25.56 -32.04 -26.39
N ALA A 281 26.73 -31.97 -25.76
CA ALA A 281 27.92 -32.69 -26.21
C ALA A 281 27.70 -34.22 -26.26
N ALA A 282 27.02 -34.78 -25.25
CA ALA A 282 26.68 -36.20 -25.23
C ALA A 282 25.68 -36.58 -26.34
N THR A 283 24.69 -35.73 -26.61
CA THR A 283 23.70 -35.90 -27.68
C THR A 283 24.38 -35.87 -29.05
N GLU A 284 25.27 -34.90 -29.29
CA GLU A 284 26.01 -34.78 -30.55
C GLU A 284 26.99 -35.95 -30.76
N SER A 285 27.65 -36.42 -29.69
CA SER A 285 28.49 -37.62 -29.76
C SER A 285 27.68 -38.87 -30.15
N LYS A 286 26.49 -39.08 -29.58
CA LYS A 286 25.59 -40.19 -29.96
C LYS A 286 25.13 -40.10 -31.41
N LEU A 287 24.81 -38.90 -31.88
CA LEU A 287 24.39 -38.61 -33.25
C LEU A 287 25.42 -39.10 -34.28
N GLY A 288 26.72 -38.98 -33.98
CA GLY A 288 27.81 -39.49 -34.81
C GLY A 288 27.91 -41.02 -34.90
N SER A 289 27.27 -41.75 -33.97
CA SER A 289 27.31 -43.22 -33.91
C SER A 289 26.02 -43.92 -34.37
N LEU A 290 24.95 -43.15 -34.64
CA LEU A 290 23.63 -43.69 -34.99
C LEU A 290 23.53 -44.02 -36.49
N ALA A 291 23.18 -45.28 -36.79
CA ALA A 291 22.91 -45.75 -38.15
C ALA A 291 21.44 -45.60 -38.58
N ASP A 292 20.49 -45.61 -37.64
CA ASP A 292 19.05 -45.49 -37.93
C ASP A 292 18.67 -44.04 -38.27
N PRO A 293 18.12 -43.77 -39.47
CA PRO A 293 17.68 -42.44 -39.87
C PRO A 293 16.58 -41.85 -38.98
N PHE A 294 15.69 -42.68 -38.42
CA PHE A 294 14.59 -42.18 -37.59
C PHE A 294 15.10 -41.70 -36.23
N ALA A 295 15.87 -42.54 -35.52
CA ALA A 295 16.52 -42.14 -34.27
C ALA A 295 17.40 -40.89 -34.46
N ARG A 296 18.16 -40.82 -35.56
CA ARG A 296 19.00 -39.65 -35.86
C ARG A 296 18.21 -38.35 -35.90
N ARG A 297 17.05 -38.32 -36.57
CA ARG A 297 16.18 -37.12 -36.61
C ARG A 297 15.69 -36.71 -35.22
N GLN A 298 15.39 -37.67 -34.35
CA GLN A 298 14.99 -37.37 -32.97
C GLN A 298 16.14 -36.75 -32.17
N TYR A 299 17.35 -37.30 -32.28
CA TYR A 299 18.54 -36.75 -31.63
C TYR A 299 18.94 -35.37 -32.18
N GLU A 300 18.76 -35.14 -33.48
CA GLU A 300 18.92 -33.81 -34.11
C GLU A 300 17.97 -32.78 -33.50
N GLN A 301 16.68 -33.11 -33.36
CA GLN A 301 15.69 -32.24 -32.70
C GLN A 301 16.04 -31.94 -31.23
N VAL A 302 16.51 -32.95 -30.49
CA VAL A 302 16.96 -32.78 -29.10
C VAL A 302 18.18 -31.85 -29.04
N ALA A 303 19.18 -32.05 -29.91
CA ALA A 303 20.36 -31.20 -29.97
C ALA A 303 19.98 -29.76 -30.31
N GLU A 304 19.08 -29.55 -31.26
CA GLU A 304 18.58 -28.23 -31.63
C GLU A 304 17.84 -27.54 -30.46
N SER A 305 16.97 -28.27 -29.75
CA SER A 305 16.30 -27.76 -28.56
C SER A 305 17.27 -27.37 -27.44
N LEU A 306 18.32 -28.17 -27.21
CA LEU A 306 19.37 -27.88 -26.22
C LEU A 306 20.21 -26.66 -26.62
N LYS A 307 20.50 -26.47 -27.91
CA LYS A 307 21.19 -25.27 -28.44
C LYS A 307 20.36 -24.02 -28.19
N ARG A 308 19.08 -24.02 -28.58
CA ARG A 308 18.17 -22.89 -28.33
C ARG A 308 18.06 -22.54 -26.84
N ARG A 309 18.04 -23.56 -25.96
CA ARG A 309 18.05 -23.33 -24.51
C ARG A 309 19.34 -22.65 -24.04
N LEU A 310 20.50 -23.02 -24.58
CA LEU A 310 21.77 -22.38 -24.23
C LEU A 310 21.85 -20.94 -24.76
N GLU A 311 21.42 -20.70 -25.99
CA GLU A 311 21.29 -19.36 -26.58
C GLU A 311 20.40 -18.49 -25.69
N HIS A 312 19.26 -19.01 -25.25
CA HIS A 312 18.36 -18.30 -24.37
C HIS A 312 18.96 -17.96 -23.00
N LEU A 313 19.70 -18.89 -22.40
CA LEU A 313 20.42 -18.62 -21.15
C LEU A 313 21.48 -17.53 -21.34
N ASP A 314 22.14 -17.50 -22.50
CA ASP A 314 23.11 -16.46 -22.86
C ASP A 314 22.41 -15.10 -23.02
N ASP A 315 21.26 -15.04 -23.68
CA ASP A 315 20.44 -13.83 -23.81
C ASP A 315 20.02 -13.29 -22.42
N MET A 316 19.66 -14.16 -21.48
CA MET A 316 19.33 -13.77 -20.11
C MET A 316 20.55 -13.20 -19.35
N VAL A 317 21.75 -13.74 -19.58
CA VAL A 317 22.99 -13.19 -19.01
C VAL A 317 23.26 -11.79 -19.55
N HIS A 318 23.12 -11.57 -20.85
CA HIS A 318 23.24 -10.23 -21.45
C HIS A 318 22.13 -9.29 -20.96
N GLY A 319 20.90 -9.80 -20.79
CA GLY A 319 19.79 -9.06 -20.19
C GLY A 319 20.10 -8.58 -18.77
N ARG A 320 20.68 -9.46 -17.93
CA ARG A 320 21.14 -9.13 -16.58
C ARG A 320 22.16 -7.98 -16.60
N GLU A 321 23.16 -8.06 -17.46
CA GLU A 321 24.20 -7.02 -17.59
C GLU A 321 23.62 -5.68 -18.03
N ARG A 322 22.69 -5.70 -19.00
CA ARG A 322 21.98 -4.50 -19.46
C ARG A 322 21.22 -3.83 -18.31
N VAL A 323 20.50 -4.60 -17.49
CA VAL A 323 19.75 -4.07 -16.35
C VAL A 323 20.68 -3.44 -15.31
N ILE A 324 21.81 -4.09 -14.99
CA ILE A 324 22.81 -3.52 -14.08
C ILE A 324 23.35 -2.19 -14.64
N GLY A 325 23.68 -2.16 -15.93
CA GLY A 325 24.11 -0.94 -16.61
C GLY A 325 23.08 0.18 -16.51
N SER A 326 21.81 -0.12 -16.76
CA SER A 326 20.71 0.83 -16.64
C SER A 326 20.52 1.34 -15.20
N LEU A 327 20.59 0.47 -14.20
CA LEU A 327 20.48 0.87 -12.79
C LEU A 327 21.63 1.80 -12.36
N ASN A 328 22.85 1.52 -12.79
CA ASN A 328 24.02 2.38 -12.56
C ASN A 328 23.86 3.74 -13.24
N TYR A 329 23.35 3.75 -14.46
CA TYR A 329 23.02 4.98 -15.17
C TYR A 329 21.99 5.81 -14.39
N TYR A 330 20.86 5.21 -13.98
CA TYR A 330 19.84 5.93 -13.22
C TYR A 330 20.33 6.45 -11.87
N TYR A 331 21.13 5.65 -11.17
CA TYR A 331 21.79 6.09 -9.94
C TYR A 331 22.64 7.34 -10.16
N THR A 332 23.52 7.32 -11.18
CA THR A 332 24.38 8.46 -11.53
C THR A 332 23.53 9.68 -11.89
N THR A 333 22.45 9.49 -12.64
CA THR A 333 21.56 10.58 -13.01
C THR A 333 20.82 11.18 -11.80
N LEU A 334 20.43 10.36 -10.81
CA LEU A 334 19.85 10.86 -9.55
C LEU A 334 20.86 11.70 -8.75
N GLU A 335 22.14 11.31 -8.73
CA GLU A 335 23.20 12.11 -8.12
C GLU A 335 23.35 13.46 -8.81
N GLU A 336 23.41 13.46 -10.15
CA GLU A 336 23.49 14.69 -10.95
C GLU A 336 22.27 15.60 -10.74
N MET A 337 21.07 15.02 -10.63
CA MET A 337 19.84 15.77 -10.32
C MET A 337 19.92 16.41 -8.93
N LEU A 338 20.39 15.66 -7.93
CA LEU A 338 20.57 16.18 -6.58
C LEU A 338 21.57 17.35 -6.57
N LEU A 339 22.71 17.22 -7.25
CA LEU A 339 23.69 18.30 -7.37
C LEU A 339 23.09 19.53 -8.09
N SER A 340 22.31 19.30 -9.14
CA SER A 340 21.60 20.35 -9.86
C SER A 340 20.59 21.07 -8.96
N LEU A 341 19.84 20.33 -8.13
CA LEU A 341 18.90 20.91 -7.16
C LEU A 341 19.60 21.66 -6.02
N MET A 342 20.76 21.17 -5.57
CA MET A 342 21.58 21.91 -4.60
C MET A 342 22.09 23.23 -5.18
N ARG A 343 22.53 23.22 -6.44
CA ARG A 343 22.90 24.44 -7.17
C ARG A 343 21.70 25.38 -7.35
N LEU A 344 20.54 24.83 -7.69
CA LEU A 344 19.29 25.57 -7.85
C LEU A 344 18.90 26.31 -6.56
N LYS A 345 19.04 25.62 -5.42
CA LYS A 345 18.79 26.19 -4.08
C LYS A 345 19.71 27.37 -3.76
N ALA A 346 20.91 27.42 -4.36
CA ALA A 346 21.85 28.53 -4.20
C ALA A 346 21.65 29.66 -5.22
N SER A 347 20.84 29.45 -6.26
CA SER A 347 20.60 30.40 -7.36
C SER A 347 19.35 31.27 -7.12
N ASP A 348 19.22 32.36 -7.87
CA ASP A 348 18.07 33.29 -7.81
C ASP A 348 16.75 32.61 -8.22
N ALA A 349 15.67 32.96 -7.51
CA ALA A 349 14.34 32.35 -7.62
C ALA A 349 13.72 32.36 -9.03
N GLN A 350 14.10 33.31 -9.91
CA GLN A 350 13.57 33.38 -11.28
C GLN A 350 14.18 32.32 -12.21
N SER A 351 15.45 31.94 -12.01
CA SER A 351 16.10 30.86 -12.77
C SER A 351 15.58 29.47 -12.38
N THR A 352 15.01 29.38 -11.17
CA THR A 352 14.62 28.14 -10.52
C THR A 352 13.59 27.33 -11.28
N SER A 353 12.50 27.96 -11.75
CA SER A 353 11.42 27.20 -12.39
C SER A 353 11.79 26.68 -13.78
N LEU A 354 12.59 27.43 -14.55
CA LEU A 354 13.04 27.00 -15.87
C LEU A 354 13.97 25.79 -15.76
N GLU A 355 14.94 25.84 -14.87
CA GLU A 355 15.86 24.72 -14.62
C GLU A 355 15.13 23.50 -14.04
N LEU A 356 14.18 23.71 -13.12
CA LEU A 356 13.39 22.62 -12.54
C LEU A 356 12.48 21.94 -13.59
N ASN A 357 11.89 22.72 -14.51
CA ASN A 357 11.14 22.16 -15.63
C ASN A 357 12.04 21.36 -16.61
N ALA A 358 13.27 21.82 -16.84
CA ALA A 358 14.25 21.08 -17.64
C ALA A 358 14.69 19.78 -16.95
N LEU A 359 14.83 19.79 -15.62
CA LEU A 359 15.08 18.61 -14.79
C LEU A 359 13.91 17.63 -14.85
N ALA A 360 12.67 18.10 -14.69
CA ALA A 360 11.46 17.29 -14.83
C ALA A 360 11.37 16.64 -16.23
N GLY A 361 11.71 17.37 -17.28
CA GLY A 361 11.81 16.84 -18.64
C GLY A 361 12.82 15.69 -18.75
N ARG A 362 13.99 15.83 -18.11
CA ARG A 362 15.00 14.75 -18.06
C ARG A 362 14.49 13.53 -17.29
N VAL A 363 13.85 13.72 -16.12
CA VAL A 363 13.24 12.61 -15.35
C VAL A 363 12.24 11.83 -16.20
N ARG A 364 11.36 12.53 -16.93
CA ARG A 364 10.37 11.89 -17.81
C ARG A 364 11.00 11.12 -18.97
N SER A 365 12.05 11.66 -19.60
CA SER A 365 12.81 10.94 -20.63
C SER A 365 13.41 9.65 -20.08
N LEU A 366 14.06 9.73 -18.91
CA LEU A 366 14.67 8.57 -18.25
C LEU A 366 13.63 7.53 -17.85
N ASN A 367 12.46 7.96 -17.38
CA ASN A 367 11.38 7.05 -17.04
C ASN A 367 10.90 6.29 -18.29
N SER A 368 10.74 6.98 -19.42
CA SER A 368 10.40 6.36 -20.71
C SER A 368 11.47 5.34 -21.17
N GLU A 369 12.75 5.70 -21.08
CA GLU A 369 13.88 4.81 -21.38
C GLU A 369 13.91 3.57 -20.47
N MET A 370 13.58 3.75 -19.20
CA MET A 370 13.49 2.66 -18.23
C MET A 370 12.33 1.72 -18.52
N GLU A 371 11.17 2.26 -18.90
CA GLU A 371 10.04 1.44 -19.32
C GLU A 371 10.36 0.64 -20.59
N MET A 372 11.07 1.23 -21.57
CA MET A 372 11.52 0.51 -22.76
C MET A 372 12.50 -0.61 -22.39
N THR A 373 13.45 -0.35 -21.49
CA THR A 373 14.40 -1.36 -21.00
C THR A 373 13.66 -2.47 -20.26
N ALA A 374 12.72 -2.12 -19.39
CA ALA A 374 11.92 -3.08 -18.65
C ALA A 374 11.08 -3.96 -19.58
N ARG A 375 10.49 -3.41 -20.64
CA ARG A 375 9.74 -4.17 -21.66
C ARG A 375 10.66 -5.10 -22.46
N ALA A 376 11.83 -4.63 -22.88
CA ALA A 376 12.79 -5.47 -23.58
C ALA A 376 13.23 -6.68 -22.72
N VAL A 377 13.33 -6.49 -21.40
CA VAL A 377 13.64 -7.57 -20.46
C VAL A 377 12.44 -8.52 -20.27
N GLU A 378 11.22 -8.02 -20.30
CA GLU A 378 9.99 -8.82 -20.20
C GLU A 378 9.74 -9.67 -21.45
N GLU A 379 10.12 -9.18 -22.63
CA GLU A 379 10.10 -9.95 -23.88
C GLU A 379 11.07 -11.15 -23.82
N LEU A 380 12.21 -11.00 -23.14
CA LEU A 380 13.14 -12.11 -22.89
C LEU A 380 12.53 -13.15 -21.94
N ASP A 381 11.82 -12.73 -20.89
CA ASP A 381 11.16 -13.64 -19.94
C ASP A 381 10.02 -14.44 -20.62
N PHE A 382 9.20 -13.79 -21.45
CA PHE A 382 8.12 -14.46 -22.15
C PHE A 382 8.63 -15.51 -23.16
N ALA A 383 9.78 -15.26 -23.79
CA ALA A 383 10.42 -16.24 -24.67
C ALA A 383 10.87 -17.50 -23.91
N ALA A 384 11.17 -17.39 -22.61
CA ALA A 384 11.53 -18.50 -21.73
C ALA A 384 10.33 -19.43 -21.48
N ASP A 385 9.20 -18.84 -21.10
CA ASP A 385 7.97 -19.56 -20.73
C ASP A 385 7.31 -20.27 -21.93
N ALA A 386 7.52 -19.77 -23.15
CA ALA A 386 6.96 -20.35 -24.36
C ALA A 386 7.61 -21.66 -24.81
N GLN A 387 8.72 -22.09 -24.18
CA GLN A 387 9.39 -23.34 -24.54
C GLN A 387 8.54 -24.54 -24.06
N PRO A 388 8.02 -25.39 -24.97
CA PRO A 388 7.09 -26.44 -24.59
C PRO A 388 7.73 -27.39 -23.56
N PRO A 389 6.96 -27.84 -22.54
CA PRO A 389 7.47 -28.71 -21.50
C PRO A 389 8.10 -29.93 -22.17
N ALA A 390 9.35 -30.21 -21.79
CA ALA A 390 10.09 -31.36 -22.30
C ALA A 390 9.21 -32.61 -22.16
N LEU A 391 9.01 -33.34 -23.27
CA LEU A 391 8.18 -34.54 -23.29
C LEU A 391 8.58 -35.45 -22.11
N PRO A 392 7.60 -36.02 -21.39
CA PRO A 392 7.87 -36.86 -20.23
C PRO A 392 8.82 -37.98 -20.65
N LYS A 393 9.89 -38.18 -19.86
CA LYS A 393 10.85 -39.26 -20.08
C LYS A 393 10.09 -40.59 -20.03
N SER A 394 9.96 -41.24 -21.17
CA SER A 394 9.40 -42.60 -21.31
C SER A 394 10.34 -43.64 -20.75
#